data_AF-A0A939CDM7-F1
#
_entry.id   AF-A0A939CDM7-F1
#
_cell.length_a   1.000
_cell.length_b   1.000
_cell.length_c   1.000
_cell.angle_alpha   90.00
_cell.angle_beta   90.00
_cell.angle_gamma   90.00
#
_symmetry.space_group_name_H-M   'P 1'
#
loop_
_entity.id
_entity.type
_entity.pdbx_description
1 polymer ?
#
loop_
_entity_poly.entity_id
_entity_poly.type
_entity_poly.pdbx_seq_one_letter_code
_entity_poly.pdbx_strand_id
1 'polypeptide(L)'
;MTKPRFATKVAICLGCIVALGAATLVTHQTLSRQGVSWTAEQDESLDMLTAKVSGGAEVSQPGEGWAPRDGYIQLQLLGSSIPGQQIESVEQDGDTLTVALKVQDGPMTMDILLTEWRLAGGDVKSVKSVTIDYGKGDIRRAPQCP
;
A
#
# COMPACT_ATOMS: atom_id res chain seq x y z
N MET A 1 35.84 16.26 -44.08
CA MET A 1 34.92 17.42 -44.02
C MET A 1 33.96 17.20 -42.85
N THR A 2 33.72 18.23 -42.04
CA THR A 2 32.48 18.47 -41.27
C THR A 2 31.91 17.36 -40.33
N LYS A 3 32.35 17.37 -39.05
CA LYS A 3 31.42 17.24 -37.89
C LYS A 3 30.52 18.48 -37.86
N PRO A 4 29.29 18.51 -37.29
CA PRO A 4 29.07 18.16 -35.86
C PRO A 4 27.59 17.70 -35.55
N ARG A 5 26.93 17.77 -34.37
CA ARG A 5 27.25 17.97 -32.92
C ARG A 5 26.04 17.51 -32.03
N PHE A 6 26.31 17.18 -30.75
CA PHE A 6 25.41 17.20 -29.56
C PHE A 6 24.12 16.34 -29.55
N ALA A 7 23.87 15.46 -28.57
CA ALA A 7 23.85 15.61 -27.10
C ALA A 7 22.61 16.36 -26.56
N THR A 8 21.48 15.64 -26.46
CA THR A 8 20.25 16.12 -25.81
C THR A 8 20.43 16.22 -24.30
N LYS A 9 20.65 17.44 -23.80
CA LYS A 9 20.54 17.74 -22.37
C LYS A 9 19.06 17.74 -21.99
N VAL A 10 18.64 16.86 -21.09
CA VAL A 10 17.38 17.07 -20.36
C VAL A 10 17.64 18.14 -19.30
N ALA A 11 16.98 19.28 -19.45
CA ALA A 11 17.07 20.36 -18.48
C ALA A 11 16.13 20.05 -17.30
N ILE A 12 16.71 19.75 -16.13
CA ILE A 12 15.97 19.74 -14.87
C ILE A 12 16.05 21.16 -14.31
N CYS A 13 14.94 21.91 -14.42
CA CYS A 13 14.85 23.25 -13.84
C CYS A 13 14.79 23.17 -12.31
N LEU A 14 15.70 23.89 -11.66
CA LEU A 14 15.79 23.99 -10.21
C LEU A 14 14.62 24.84 -9.68
N GLY A 15 13.67 24.20 -8.98
CA GLY A 15 12.54 24.86 -8.33
C GLY A 15 12.72 24.91 -6.82
N CYS A 16 13.50 25.87 -6.31
CA CYS A 16 13.59 26.11 -4.88
C CYS A 16 12.36 26.87 -4.37
N ILE A 17 11.53 26.23 -3.55
CA ILE A 17 10.64 26.93 -2.60
C ILE A 17 10.92 26.36 -1.21
N VAL A 18 11.33 27.23 -0.29
CA VAL A 18 11.57 26.90 1.11
C VAL A 18 10.37 27.37 1.92
N ALA A 19 9.77 26.47 2.69
CA ALA A 19 8.85 26.82 3.77
C ALA A 19 9.01 25.80 4.91
N LEU A 20 9.37 26.27 6.11
CA LEU A 20 9.36 25.46 7.32
C LEU A 20 7.91 25.25 7.78
N GLY A 21 7.54 23.99 8.01
CA GLY A 21 6.27 23.57 8.61
C GLY A 21 6.40 22.11 9.03
N ALA A 22 5.73 21.71 10.11
CA ALA A 22 5.91 20.38 10.72
C ALA A 22 5.71 19.25 9.70
N ALA A 23 6.68 18.35 9.60
CA ALA A 23 6.69 17.27 8.62
C ALA A 23 5.77 16.11 9.05
N THR A 24 4.47 16.20 8.74
CA THR A 24 3.71 15.00 8.42
C THR A 24 4.32 14.38 7.16
N LEU A 25 4.74 13.12 7.24
CA LEU A 25 5.56 12.48 6.20
C LEU A 25 4.68 11.98 5.04
N VAL A 26 4.17 12.93 4.25
CA VAL A 26 3.34 12.66 3.07
C VAL A 26 4.20 12.13 1.93
N THR A 27 4.38 10.81 1.86
CA THR A 27 5.07 10.16 0.73
C THR A 27 4.15 10.08 -0.49
N HIS A 28 4.24 11.06 -1.38
CA HIS A 28 3.65 11.00 -2.72
C HIS A 28 4.66 10.46 -3.74
N GLN A 29 4.54 9.19 -4.12
CA GLN A 29 5.18 8.63 -5.31
C GLN A 29 4.18 7.74 -6.07
N THR A 30 3.45 8.35 -6.99
CA THR A 30 2.53 7.67 -7.91
C THR A 30 3.19 7.43 -9.27
N LEU A 31 3.32 6.16 -9.68
CA LEU A 31 3.63 5.79 -11.07
C LEU A 31 2.51 4.92 -11.68
N SER A 32 1.27 5.43 -11.63
CA SER A 32 0.11 4.70 -12.14
C SER A 32 0.22 4.45 -13.66
N ARG A 33 0.40 3.18 -14.06
CA ARG A 33 0.42 2.78 -15.49
C ARG A 33 -0.93 2.92 -16.19
N GLN A 34 -2.01 3.07 -15.41
CA GLN A 34 -3.32 3.56 -15.85
C GLN A 34 -3.78 4.64 -14.85
N GLY A 35 -4.40 5.72 -15.31
CA GLY A 35 -4.49 7.03 -14.62
C GLY A 35 -5.36 7.15 -13.36
N VAL A 36 -5.43 6.11 -12.52
CA VAL A 36 -6.04 6.13 -11.19
C VAL A 36 -4.93 6.18 -10.14
N SER A 37 -5.05 7.10 -9.18
CA SER A 37 -4.19 7.16 -8.00
C SER A 37 -4.89 6.46 -6.84
N TRP A 38 -4.31 5.37 -6.33
CA TRP A 38 -4.68 4.83 -5.03
C TRP A 38 -3.79 5.42 -3.94
N THR A 39 -4.35 5.64 -2.76
CA THR A 39 -3.67 6.14 -1.56
C THR A 39 -3.85 5.17 -0.41
N ALA A 40 -2.83 5.02 0.43
CA ALA A 40 -2.86 4.19 1.63
C ALA A 40 -2.68 5.04 2.89
N GLU A 41 -3.56 4.87 3.86
CA GLU A 41 -3.51 5.52 5.17
C GLU A 41 -3.73 4.46 6.26
N GLN A 42 -2.85 4.41 7.26
CA GLN A 42 -3.04 3.54 8.43
C GLN A 42 -4.12 4.16 9.33
N ASP A 43 -5.12 3.38 9.71
CA ASP A 43 -6.24 3.86 10.52
C ASP A 43 -6.52 2.91 11.69
N GLU A 44 -5.98 3.26 12.85
CA GLU A 44 -6.14 2.52 14.11
C GLU A 44 -7.56 2.63 14.72
N SER A 45 -8.47 3.39 14.10
CA SER A 45 -9.89 3.44 14.49
C SER A 45 -10.76 2.38 13.79
N LEU A 46 -10.20 1.64 12.83
CA LEU A 46 -10.88 0.53 12.18
C LEU A 46 -10.95 -0.69 13.10
N ASP A 47 -12.11 -1.33 13.17
CA ASP A 47 -12.23 -2.67 13.72
C ASP A 47 -11.43 -3.66 12.87
N MET A 48 -10.65 -4.52 13.52
CA MET A 48 -9.97 -5.67 12.91
C MET A 48 -10.97 -6.50 12.08
N LEU A 49 -10.55 -6.96 10.91
CA LEU A 49 -11.41 -7.77 10.03
C LEU A 49 -11.88 -9.05 10.72
N THR A 50 -12.99 -9.60 10.23
CA THR A 50 -13.50 -10.90 10.67
C THR A 50 -13.32 -11.98 9.60
N ALA A 51 -13.20 -13.22 10.04
CA ALA A 51 -13.22 -14.41 9.21
C ALA A 51 -14.44 -15.28 9.55
N LYS A 52 -15.02 -15.91 8.52
CA LYS A 52 -16.06 -16.93 8.69
C LYS A 52 -15.41 -18.28 8.91
N VAL A 53 -15.73 -18.93 10.04
CA VAL A 53 -15.27 -20.28 10.35
C VAL A 53 -16.34 -21.33 10.06
N SER A 54 -15.92 -22.59 9.96
CA SER A 54 -16.82 -23.75 9.86
C SER A 54 -17.87 -23.71 10.97
N GLY A 55 -19.15 -23.74 10.58
CA GLY A 55 -20.30 -23.52 11.47
C GLY A 55 -20.95 -22.15 11.35
N GLY A 56 -20.38 -21.23 10.56
CA GLY A 56 -20.99 -19.93 10.23
C GLY A 56 -20.80 -18.83 11.28
N ALA A 57 -20.03 -19.10 12.33
CA ALA A 57 -19.59 -18.07 13.26
C ALA A 57 -18.58 -17.13 12.58
N GLU A 58 -18.62 -15.86 12.97
CA GLU A 58 -17.62 -14.85 12.62
C GLU A 58 -16.69 -14.66 13.82
N VAL A 59 -15.39 -14.69 13.56
CA VAL A 59 -14.32 -14.47 14.55
C VAL A 59 -13.35 -13.43 14.01
N SER A 60 -12.54 -12.82 14.87
CA SER A 60 -11.44 -11.96 14.43
C SER A 60 -10.51 -12.69 13.46
N GLN A 61 -10.18 -12.05 12.34
CA GLN A 61 -9.18 -12.53 11.37
C GLN A 61 -7.80 -12.48 12.06
N PRO A 62 -7.09 -13.62 12.25
CA PRO A 62 -5.85 -13.64 13.03
C PRO A 62 -4.60 -13.24 12.24
N GLY A 63 -4.72 -12.95 10.94
CA GLY A 63 -3.61 -12.67 10.04
C GLY A 63 -3.93 -11.58 9.03
N GLU A 64 -3.28 -11.60 7.87
CA GLU A 64 -3.58 -10.68 6.78
C GLU A 64 -4.98 -10.91 6.17
N GLY A 65 -5.59 -9.87 5.63
CA GLY A 65 -6.90 -9.95 4.96
C GLY A 65 -7.35 -8.61 4.41
N TRP A 66 -8.35 -8.62 3.53
CA TRP A 66 -8.94 -7.38 2.99
C TRP A 66 -10.45 -7.48 2.87
N ALA A 67 -11.15 -6.35 2.93
CA ALA A 67 -12.58 -6.30 2.65
C ALA A 67 -12.97 -4.98 1.96
N PRO A 68 -13.92 -5.00 1.02
CA PRO A 68 -14.50 -3.78 0.49
C PRO A 68 -15.36 -3.09 1.56
N ARG A 69 -15.21 -1.77 1.66
CA ARG A 69 -15.99 -0.87 2.52
C ARG A 69 -16.56 0.25 1.63
N ASP A 70 -17.43 1.09 2.18
CA ASP A 70 -17.99 2.19 1.39
C ASP A 70 -16.90 3.26 1.13
N GLY A 71 -16.50 3.40 -0.14
CA GLY A 71 -15.47 4.36 -0.59
C GLY A 71 -14.01 3.93 -0.44
N TYR A 72 -13.70 2.78 0.18
CA TYR A 72 -12.31 2.28 0.32
C TYR A 72 -12.24 0.75 0.42
N ILE A 73 -11.05 0.19 0.20
CA ILE A 73 -10.69 -1.17 0.61
C ILE A 73 -10.07 -1.08 2.01
N GLN A 74 -10.59 -1.84 2.97
CA GLN A 74 -9.89 -2.10 4.23
C GLN A 74 -8.86 -3.20 4.00
N LEU A 75 -7.62 -2.99 4.44
CA LEU A 75 -6.55 -3.97 4.43
C LEU A 75 -5.99 -4.14 5.85
N GLN A 76 -6.04 -5.37 6.34
CA GLN A 76 -5.39 -5.80 7.56
C GLN A 76 -4.04 -6.45 7.20
N LEU A 77 -2.95 -5.93 7.77
CA LEU A 77 -1.58 -6.43 7.58
C LEU A 77 -1.03 -7.05 8.87
N LEU A 78 -0.41 -8.23 8.75
CA LEU A 78 0.27 -8.94 9.82
C LEU A 78 1.77 -8.66 9.79
N GLY A 79 2.24 -7.79 10.68
CA GLY A 79 3.66 -7.58 10.95
C GLY A 79 4.19 -8.55 11.99
N SER A 80 5.37 -9.12 11.75
CA SER A 80 6.12 -9.92 12.73
C SER A 80 7.00 -9.08 13.67
N SER A 81 6.94 -7.76 13.55
CA SER A 81 7.84 -6.82 14.20
C SER A 81 7.22 -5.43 14.37
N ILE A 82 7.68 -4.70 15.38
CA ILE A 82 7.52 -3.24 15.49
C ILE A 82 8.81 -2.59 14.95
N PRO A 83 8.73 -1.56 14.07
CA PRO A 83 7.51 -0.89 13.59
C PRO A 83 6.66 -1.76 12.66
N GLY A 84 5.33 -1.64 12.75
CA GLY A 84 4.39 -2.36 11.90
C GLY A 84 4.62 -2.10 10.41
N GLN A 85 4.15 -3.02 9.56
CA GLN A 85 4.37 -2.95 8.10
C GLN A 85 3.95 -1.59 7.53
N GLN A 86 4.72 -1.10 6.55
CA GLN A 86 4.50 0.20 5.95
C GLN A 86 4.26 0.04 4.45
N ILE A 87 3.18 0.60 3.93
CA ILE A 87 2.89 0.56 2.50
C ILE A 87 3.80 1.55 1.75
N GLU A 88 4.36 1.10 0.63
CA GLU A 88 5.15 1.89 -0.31
C GLU A 88 4.28 2.43 -1.44
N SER A 89 3.51 1.56 -2.09
CA SER A 89 2.59 1.91 -3.17
C SER A 89 1.36 1.01 -3.20
N VAL A 90 0.32 1.48 -3.87
CA VAL A 90 -0.89 0.73 -4.19
C VAL A 90 -1.18 0.93 -5.67
N GLU A 91 -1.22 -0.14 -6.43
CA GLU A 91 -1.45 -0.12 -7.88
C GLU A 91 -2.54 -1.12 -8.27
N GLN A 92 -3.36 -0.76 -9.26
CA GLN A 92 -4.43 -1.64 -9.75
C GLN A 92 -4.13 -2.09 -11.19
N ASP A 93 -4.17 -3.41 -11.41
CA ASP A 93 -4.18 -4.02 -12.74
C ASP A 93 -5.46 -4.85 -12.90
N GLY A 94 -6.34 -4.43 -13.80
CA GLY A 94 -7.67 -5.03 -13.96
C GLY A 94 -8.49 -5.00 -12.67
N ASP A 95 -8.84 -6.17 -12.15
CA ASP A 95 -9.57 -6.36 -10.89
C ASP A 95 -8.67 -6.72 -9.70
N THR A 96 -7.35 -6.61 -9.85
CA THR A 96 -6.37 -6.91 -8.79
C THR A 96 -5.68 -5.63 -8.31
N LEU A 97 -5.68 -5.44 -6.99
CA LEU A 97 -4.97 -4.38 -6.30
C LEU A 97 -3.68 -4.95 -5.69
N THR A 98 -2.54 -4.49 -6.17
CA THR A 98 -1.22 -4.84 -5.63
C THR A 98 -0.79 -3.78 -4.63
N VAL A 99 -0.42 -4.23 -3.42
CA VAL A 99 0.04 -3.38 -2.31
C VAL A 99 1.49 -3.73 -2.05
N ALA A 100 2.41 -2.84 -2.42
CA ALA A 100 3.83 -3.03 -2.16
C ALA A 100 4.18 -2.53 -0.76
N LEU A 101 4.95 -3.31 -0.01
CA LEU A 101 5.43 -2.96 1.31
C LEU A 101 6.87 -2.43 1.24
N LYS A 102 7.15 -1.38 2.02
CA LYS A 102 8.53 -0.91 2.23
C LYS A 102 9.34 -2.01 2.89
N VAL A 103 10.44 -2.41 2.27
CA VAL A 103 11.44 -3.27 2.91
C VAL A 103 12.02 -2.50 4.10
N GLN A 104 11.74 -2.97 5.31
CA GLN A 104 12.22 -2.34 6.53
C GLN A 104 13.68 -2.70 6.80
N ASP A 105 14.52 -1.68 6.99
CA ASP A 105 15.89 -1.80 7.48
C ASP A 105 15.98 -1.15 8.88
N GLY A 106 16.60 -1.84 9.84
CA GLY A 106 16.82 -1.31 11.20
C GLY A 106 16.57 -2.33 12.31
N PRO A 107 16.65 -1.90 13.58
CA PRO A 107 16.28 -2.73 14.71
C PRO A 107 14.76 -2.97 14.71
N MET A 108 14.37 -4.23 14.94
CA MET A 108 12.99 -4.70 14.99
C MET A 108 12.77 -5.50 16.27
N THR A 109 11.60 -5.37 16.89
CA THR A 109 11.18 -6.29 17.97
C THR A 109 10.55 -7.55 17.39
N MET A 110 10.32 -8.57 18.23
CA MET A 110 9.64 -9.82 17.84
C MET A 110 8.15 -9.80 18.24
N ASP A 111 7.52 -8.62 18.26
CA ASP A 111 6.12 -8.47 18.60
C ASP A 111 5.25 -8.63 17.35
N ILE A 112 4.21 -9.47 17.44
CA ILE A 112 3.21 -9.60 16.38
C ILE A 112 2.26 -8.41 16.48
N LEU A 113 2.16 -7.63 15.40
CA LEU A 113 1.29 -6.47 15.31
C LEU A 113 0.40 -6.58 14.07
N LEU A 114 -0.91 -6.47 14.28
CA LEU A 114 -1.88 -6.24 13.21
C LEU A 114 -2.02 -4.72 13.00
N THR A 115 -2.04 -4.28 11.74
CA THR A 115 -2.28 -2.88 11.36
C THR A 115 -3.37 -2.80 10.33
N GLU A 116 -4.33 -1.89 10.54
CA GLU A 116 -5.44 -1.63 9.62
C GLU A 116 -5.14 -0.43 8.72
N TRP A 117 -5.50 -0.55 7.45
CA TRP A 117 -5.23 0.44 6.41
C TRP A 117 -6.48 0.72 5.57
N ARG A 118 -6.72 2.00 5.27
CA ARG A 118 -7.63 2.43 4.21
C ARG A 118 -6.87 2.57 2.90
N LEU A 119 -7.27 1.80 1.89
CA LEU A 119 -6.84 2.00 0.51
C LEU A 119 -7.98 2.68 -0.25
N ALA A 120 -7.80 3.95 -0.61
CA ALA A 120 -8.81 4.78 -1.27
C ALA A 120 -8.34 5.24 -2.65
N GLY A 121 -9.26 5.51 -3.58
CA GLY A 121 -8.92 6.03 -4.91
C GLY A 121 -9.84 5.52 -6.03
N GLY A 122 -9.52 4.36 -6.59
CA GLY A 122 -10.24 3.78 -7.74
C GLY A 122 -11.63 3.25 -7.41
N ASP A 123 -12.26 2.60 -8.39
CA ASP A 123 -13.54 1.93 -8.16
C ASP A 123 -13.34 0.68 -7.29
N VAL A 124 -13.63 0.84 -6.00
CA VAL A 124 -13.63 -0.23 -4.99
C VAL A 124 -14.43 -1.45 -5.43
N LYS A 125 -15.52 -1.27 -6.19
CA LYS A 125 -16.37 -2.37 -6.67
C LYS A 125 -15.75 -3.15 -7.83
N SER A 126 -14.74 -2.61 -8.49
CA SER A 126 -13.97 -3.29 -9.53
C SER A 126 -12.90 -4.24 -8.95
N VAL A 127 -12.48 -4.05 -7.70
CA VAL A 127 -11.46 -4.86 -7.03
C VAL A 127 -12.06 -6.21 -6.60
N LYS A 128 -11.51 -7.30 -7.12
CA LYS A 128 -11.84 -8.69 -6.77
C LYS A 128 -10.70 -9.43 -6.08
N SER A 129 -9.51 -8.85 -6.04
CA SER A 129 -8.45 -9.35 -5.17
C SER A 129 -7.42 -8.32 -4.76
N VAL A 130 -6.83 -8.56 -3.60
CA VAL A 130 -5.64 -7.86 -3.12
C VAL A 130 -4.46 -8.83 -3.08
N THR A 131 -3.31 -8.36 -3.53
CA THR A 131 -2.02 -9.03 -3.48
C THR A 131 -1.04 -8.12 -2.73
N ILE A 132 -0.28 -8.69 -1.81
CA ILE A 132 0.73 -7.98 -1.02
C ILE A 132 2.11 -8.40 -1.54
N ASP A 133 2.93 -7.44 -1.94
CA ASP A 133 4.34 -7.64 -2.28
C ASP A 133 5.19 -7.24 -1.07
N TYR A 134 5.81 -8.22 -0.43
CA TYR A 134 6.72 -8.06 0.70
C TYR A 134 8.14 -7.65 0.27
N GLY A 135 8.36 -7.49 -1.04
CA GLY A 135 9.66 -7.31 -1.66
C GLY A 135 10.42 -8.62 -1.84
N LYS A 136 11.57 -8.54 -2.52
CA LYS A 136 12.51 -9.67 -2.73
C LYS A 136 11.88 -10.91 -3.40
N GLY A 137 10.74 -10.75 -4.07
CA GLY A 137 10.01 -11.83 -4.77
C GLY A 137 8.99 -12.58 -3.91
N ASP A 138 8.73 -12.14 -2.67
CA ASP A 138 7.71 -12.71 -1.79
C ASP A 138 6.38 -11.97 -2.00
N ILE A 139 5.52 -12.56 -2.85
CA ILE A 139 4.25 -11.96 -3.28
C ILE A 139 3.11 -12.92 -2.90
N ARG A 140 2.14 -12.43 -2.14
CA ARG A 140 1.07 -13.26 -1.52
C ARG A 140 -0.30 -12.66 -1.77
N ARG A 141 -1.31 -13.51 -1.97
CA ARG A 141 -2.70 -13.08 -2.14
C ARG A 141 -3.38 -12.99 -0.77
N ALA A 142 -3.86 -11.82 -0.39
CA ALA A 142 -4.60 -11.63 0.85
C ALA A 142 -5.99 -12.29 0.73
N PRO A 143 -6.47 -13.01 1.77
CA PRO A 143 -7.81 -13.56 1.79
C PRO A 143 -8.84 -12.42 1.87
N GLN A 144 -9.96 -12.60 1.16
CA GLN A 144 -11.09 -11.68 1.26
C GLN A 144 -11.93 -12.01 2.49
N CYS A 145 -12.11 -11.01 3.35
CA CYS A 145 -12.99 -11.02 4.53
C CYS A 145 -14.38 -10.46 4.15
N PRO A 146 -15.42 -10.71 4.99
CA PRO A 146 -16.77 -10.18 4.79
C PRO A 146 -16.89 -8.64 4.85
#